data_AF-A0A167JWS3-F1
#
_entry.id   AF-A0A167JWS3-F1
#
_cell.length_a   1.000
_cell.length_b   1.000
_cell.length_c   1.000
_cell.angle_alpha   90.00
_cell.angle_beta   90.00
_cell.angle_gamma   90.00
#
_symmetry.space_group_name_H-M   'P 1'
#
loop_
_entity.id
_entity.type
_entity.pdbx_description
1 polymer ?
#
loop_
_entity_poly.entity_id
_entity_poly.type
_entity_poly.pdbx_seq_one_letter_code
_entity_poly.pdbx_strand_id
1 'polypeptide(L)'
;MKIQLLAAVVSLLAVDSAVASVTVQDLDGYNRESKYTEGVVNRIVTDSLNARTFNGWLFRNDAFDKCETGVVYDEITGAVIAPVGTTPGGAQAYTVDSIFLQGQFTEEQLQRTRVLAMNCESANGEQFVVKHKIPALPKITWDAQLVGVGAWRTPDCSGPAQHCGGAGWYEQVSYTSSLHINNGTKDGYCTATAGEGSYSKVFNGYDSTPLFHTNHYAVNDVLYNSNARTFRQTVSCNNPAGTTERVTIWEISGENDINLVVDHTNYK
;
A
#
# COMPACT_ATOMS: atom_id res chain seq x y z
N MET A 1 -21.20 82.31 19.44
CA MET A 1 -21.26 81.22 18.44
C MET A 1 -19.88 80.61 18.29
N LYS A 2 -19.70 79.34 18.66
CA LYS A 2 -18.48 78.56 18.41
C LYS A 2 -18.85 77.51 17.36
N ILE A 3 -18.20 77.56 16.19
CA ILE A 3 -18.34 76.57 15.12
C ILE A 3 -17.32 75.47 15.43
N GLN A 4 -17.79 74.27 15.77
CA GLN A 4 -16.95 73.08 15.86
C GLN A 4 -17.00 72.35 14.51
N LEU A 5 -15.86 72.27 13.83
CA LEU A 5 -15.66 71.40 12.67
C LEU A 5 -15.58 69.95 13.14
N LEU A 6 -16.45 69.08 12.61
CA LEU A 6 -16.23 67.64 12.63
C LEU A 6 -15.27 67.26 11.51
N ALA A 7 -14.15 66.63 11.87
CA ALA A 7 -13.25 65.97 10.94
C ALA A 7 -13.83 64.60 10.54
N ALA A 8 -14.02 64.38 9.23
CA ALA A 8 -14.34 63.08 8.67
C ALA A 8 -13.07 62.24 8.56
N VAL A 9 -12.99 61.15 9.32
CA VAL A 9 -11.97 60.11 9.13
C VAL A 9 -12.50 59.16 8.04
N VAL A 10 -11.87 59.19 6.87
CA VAL A 10 -12.09 58.22 5.80
C VAL A 10 -11.35 56.95 6.19
N SER A 11 -12.09 55.96 6.70
CA SER A 11 -11.56 54.61 6.89
C SER A 11 -11.34 53.96 5.52
N LEU A 12 -10.07 53.86 5.11
CA LEU A 12 -9.64 53.00 4.02
C LEU A 12 -9.90 51.55 4.42
N LEU A 13 -10.98 50.97 3.90
CA LEU A 13 -11.18 49.53 3.93
C LEU A 13 -10.13 48.89 3.01
N ALA A 14 -9.13 48.26 3.61
CA ALA A 14 -8.27 47.32 2.91
C ALA A 14 -9.16 46.14 2.47
N VAL A 15 -9.37 46.02 1.16
CA VAL A 15 -10.05 44.88 0.57
C VAL A 15 -8.98 43.80 0.43
N ASP A 16 -8.85 42.93 1.44
CA ASP A 16 -8.08 41.70 1.29
C ASP A 16 -8.80 40.84 0.24
N SER A 17 -8.34 40.91 -1.01
CA SER A 17 -8.76 39.99 -2.06
C SER A 17 -8.18 38.62 -1.74
N ALA A 18 -8.89 37.85 -0.93
CA ALA A 18 -8.66 36.42 -0.81
C ALA A 18 -8.92 35.79 -2.19
N VAL A 19 -7.86 35.54 -2.96
CA VAL A 19 -7.95 34.80 -4.21
C VAL A 19 -8.40 33.38 -3.84
N ALA A 20 -9.63 33.03 -4.19
CA ALA A 20 -10.18 31.71 -3.91
C ALA A 20 -9.38 30.66 -4.69
N SER A 21 -8.81 29.68 -3.98
CA SER A 21 -8.09 28.59 -4.64
C SER A 21 -9.07 27.65 -5.36
N VAL A 22 -8.72 27.24 -6.58
CA VAL A 22 -9.45 26.24 -7.35
C VAL A 22 -8.99 24.84 -6.93
N THR A 23 -9.91 23.96 -6.55
CA THR A 23 -9.57 22.57 -6.21
C THR A 23 -9.64 21.67 -7.45
N VAL A 24 -8.54 21.04 -7.81
CA VAL A 24 -8.44 20.04 -8.88
C VAL A 24 -8.52 18.64 -8.26
N GLN A 25 -9.53 17.87 -8.65
CA GLN A 25 -9.84 16.56 -8.06
C GLN A 25 -9.19 15.42 -8.84
N ASP A 26 -8.87 14.35 -8.12
CA ASP A 26 -8.50 13.07 -8.72
C ASP A 26 -9.75 12.30 -9.20
N LEU A 27 -9.87 12.14 -10.51
CA LEU A 27 -10.96 11.41 -11.15
C LEU A 27 -10.60 9.97 -11.52
N ASP A 28 -9.32 9.60 -11.51
CA ASP A 28 -8.85 8.25 -11.85
C ASP A 28 -9.04 7.26 -10.68
N GLY A 29 -9.25 7.77 -9.47
CA GLY A 29 -9.48 6.97 -8.27
C GLY A 29 -8.17 6.61 -7.57
N TYR A 30 -8.10 5.44 -6.93
CA TYR A 30 -6.92 5.03 -6.14
C TYR A 30 -5.83 4.36 -6.98
N ASN A 31 -5.65 4.80 -8.22
CA ASN A 31 -4.62 4.26 -9.11
C ASN A 31 -3.25 4.85 -8.76
N ARG A 32 -2.18 4.24 -9.28
CA ARG A 32 -0.81 4.77 -9.10
C ARG A 32 -0.64 6.16 -9.72
N GLU A 33 -1.30 6.41 -10.84
CA GLU A 33 -1.26 7.65 -11.59
C GLU A 33 -2.63 8.30 -11.59
N SER A 34 -2.65 9.61 -11.34
CA SER A 34 -3.81 10.48 -11.54
C SER A 34 -3.48 11.54 -12.56
N LYS A 35 -4.36 11.72 -13.55
CA LYS A 35 -4.22 12.67 -14.65
C LYS A 35 -5.24 13.79 -14.48
N TYR A 36 -4.83 14.99 -14.82
CA TYR A 36 -5.64 16.18 -14.68
C TYR A 36 -5.74 16.90 -16.02
N THR A 37 -6.94 17.39 -16.32
CA THR A 37 -7.22 18.20 -17.51
C THR A 37 -7.30 19.69 -17.20
N GLU A 38 -7.24 20.06 -15.91
CA GLU A 38 -7.41 21.42 -15.40
C GLU A 38 -6.32 21.74 -14.38
N GLY A 39 -5.98 23.03 -14.27
CA GLY A 39 -4.96 23.53 -13.33
C GLY A 39 -3.54 23.48 -13.88
N VAL A 40 -2.56 23.44 -12.97
CA VAL A 40 -1.13 23.62 -13.25
C VAL A 40 -0.32 22.32 -13.23
N VAL A 41 -1.00 21.19 -12.99
CA VAL A 41 -0.41 19.85 -12.91
C VAL A 41 -1.07 18.98 -13.97
N ASN A 42 -0.31 18.22 -14.77
CA ASN A 42 -0.90 17.26 -15.72
C ASN A 42 -1.11 15.88 -15.08
N ARG A 43 -0.24 15.48 -14.15
CA ARG A 43 -0.36 14.20 -13.44
C ARG A 43 0.46 14.14 -12.15
N ILE A 44 0.04 13.24 -11.27
CA ILE A 44 0.80 12.80 -10.10
C ILE A 44 0.96 11.27 -10.19
N VAL A 45 2.16 10.77 -9.91
CA VAL A 45 2.48 9.34 -9.93
C VAL A 45 3.07 8.92 -8.58
N THR A 46 2.47 7.93 -7.94
CA THR A 46 3.00 7.33 -6.71
C THR A 46 4.13 6.34 -7.01
N ASP A 47 5.27 6.51 -6.35
CA ASP A 47 6.48 5.69 -6.53
C ASP A 47 6.86 4.91 -5.26
N SER A 48 6.05 5.00 -4.19
CA SER A 48 6.36 4.26 -2.96
C SER A 48 6.11 2.75 -3.14
N LEU A 49 7.11 1.96 -2.74
CA LEU A 49 6.95 0.53 -2.42
C LEU A 49 6.93 0.28 -0.91
N ASN A 50 7.11 1.33 -0.10
CA ASN A 50 7.12 1.25 1.35
C ASN A 50 5.80 1.74 1.92
N ALA A 51 5.11 0.90 2.70
CA ALA A 51 3.83 1.20 3.30
C ALA A 51 3.87 2.44 4.23
N ARG A 52 4.96 2.63 4.96
CA ARG A 52 5.08 3.67 6.00
C ARG A 52 5.44 5.04 5.45
N THR A 53 5.92 5.15 4.22
CA THR A 53 6.26 6.42 3.60
C THR A 53 5.45 6.63 2.33
N PHE A 54 5.37 7.88 1.89
CA PHE A 54 4.81 8.20 0.59
C PHE A 54 5.84 8.98 -0.19
N ASN A 55 6.11 8.53 -1.41
CA ASN A 55 6.95 9.19 -2.39
C ASN A 55 6.23 9.15 -3.73
N GLY A 56 6.46 10.16 -4.54
CA GLY A 56 5.92 10.23 -5.87
C GLY A 56 6.52 11.35 -6.69
N TRP A 57 5.93 11.55 -7.86
CA TRP A 57 6.35 12.52 -8.85
C TRP A 57 5.15 13.36 -9.26
N LEU A 58 5.29 14.68 -9.16
CA LEU A 58 4.32 15.65 -9.61
C LEU A 58 4.84 16.29 -10.91
N PHE A 59 4.01 16.27 -11.94
CA PHE A 59 4.36 16.79 -13.26
C PHE A 59 3.53 18.05 -13.52
N ARG A 60 4.21 19.20 -13.62
CA ARG A 60 3.62 20.51 -13.90
C ARG A 60 3.39 20.71 -15.40
N ASN A 61 2.41 21.56 -15.73
CA ASN A 61 2.12 21.95 -17.11
C ASN A 61 3.19 22.89 -17.67
N ASP A 62 3.67 23.83 -16.85
CA ASP A 62 4.71 24.79 -17.21
C ASP A 62 5.87 24.80 -16.20
N ALA A 63 7.06 25.24 -16.65
CA ALA A 63 8.26 25.33 -15.82
C ALA A 63 8.19 26.43 -14.75
N PHE A 64 7.34 27.44 -14.93
CA PHE A 64 7.14 28.55 -14.00
C PHE A 64 6.02 28.32 -12.98
N ASP A 65 5.18 27.31 -13.19
CA ASP A 65 4.21 26.87 -12.18
C ASP A 65 4.93 26.33 -10.94
N LYS A 66 4.32 26.42 -9.76
CA LYS A 66 4.95 25.98 -8.51
C LYS A 66 4.01 25.11 -7.71
N CYS A 67 4.55 24.08 -7.06
CA CYS A 67 3.81 23.24 -6.11
C CYS A 67 4.69 22.98 -4.89
N GLU A 68 4.86 23.99 -4.03
CA GLU A 68 5.92 23.95 -3.00
C GLU A 68 5.48 23.28 -1.70
N THR A 69 4.18 23.31 -1.40
CA THR A 69 3.65 22.79 -0.12
C THR A 69 2.49 21.83 -0.35
N GLY A 70 2.32 20.91 0.59
CA GLY A 70 1.16 20.04 0.59
C GLY A 70 1.00 19.30 1.91
N VAL A 71 -0.09 18.56 2.00
CA VAL A 71 -0.38 17.69 3.14
C VAL A 71 -0.96 16.38 2.65
N VAL A 72 -0.70 15.30 3.39
CA VAL A 72 -1.52 14.10 3.32
C VAL A 72 -2.52 14.15 4.46
N TYR A 73 -3.78 13.85 4.17
CA TYR A 73 -4.84 13.77 5.16
C TYR A 73 -5.67 12.50 4.97
N ASP A 74 -6.35 12.10 6.04
CA ASP A 74 -7.29 10.98 6.05
C ASP A 74 -8.57 11.36 5.28
N GLU A 75 -8.93 10.58 4.25
CA GLU A 75 -10.00 10.97 3.32
C GLU A 75 -11.38 11.10 3.99
N ILE A 76 -11.64 10.29 5.03
CA ILE A 76 -12.94 10.20 5.68
C ILE A 76 -13.06 11.26 6.77
N THR A 77 -12.05 11.36 7.64
CA THR A 77 -12.07 12.25 8.81
C THR A 77 -11.60 13.66 8.48
N GLY A 78 -10.88 13.85 7.37
CA GLY A 78 -10.23 15.11 7.02
C GLY A 78 -9.03 15.45 7.91
N ALA A 79 -8.63 14.55 8.82
CA ALA A 79 -7.53 14.79 9.74
C ALA A 79 -6.20 14.83 8.98
N VAL A 80 -5.44 15.91 9.15
CA VAL A 80 -4.10 16.04 8.58
C VAL A 80 -3.18 15.01 9.23
N ILE A 81 -2.48 14.25 8.40
CA ILE A 81 -1.55 13.20 8.83
C ILE A 81 -0.14 13.77 8.94
N ALA A 82 0.37 14.34 7.84
CA ALA A 82 1.70 14.90 7.79
C ALA A 82 1.85 15.89 6.61
N PRO A 83 2.77 16.86 6.72
CA PRO A 83 3.14 17.71 5.61
C PRO A 83 3.90 16.94 4.53
N VAL A 84 3.91 17.50 3.33
CA VAL A 84 4.61 16.96 2.15
C VAL A 84 5.66 17.96 1.72
N GLY A 85 6.88 17.45 1.57
CA GLY A 85 8.00 18.17 1.00
C GLY A 85 8.06 17.97 -0.50
N THR A 86 8.63 18.95 -1.19
CA THR A 86 8.90 18.90 -2.62
C THR A 86 10.36 19.23 -2.90
N THR A 87 10.95 18.56 -3.88
CA THR A 87 12.27 18.90 -4.42
C THR A 87 12.25 18.74 -5.94
N PRO A 88 13.09 19.47 -6.70
CA PRO A 88 13.20 19.27 -8.14
C PRO A 88 13.48 17.80 -8.48
N GLY A 89 12.84 17.27 -9.51
CA GLY A 89 12.89 15.85 -9.84
C GLY A 89 14.22 15.34 -10.38
N GLY A 90 15.21 16.23 -10.54
CA GLY A 90 16.56 15.92 -10.98
C GLY A 90 17.16 17.03 -11.82
N ALA A 91 18.41 16.83 -12.26
CA ALA A 91 19.04 17.74 -13.21
C ALA A 91 18.21 17.79 -14.51
N GLN A 92 17.85 19.00 -14.96
CA GLN A 92 17.08 19.25 -16.19
C GLN A 92 15.59 18.84 -16.15
N ALA A 93 15.06 18.45 -14.99
CA ALA A 93 13.64 18.14 -14.82
C ALA A 93 12.82 19.41 -14.51
N TYR A 94 12.73 20.33 -15.48
CA TYR A 94 12.17 21.69 -15.25
C TYR A 94 10.69 21.73 -14.88
N THR A 95 9.94 20.67 -15.16
CA THR A 95 8.49 20.55 -14.92
C THR A 95 8.12 19.36 -14.04
N VAL A 96 9.11 18.74 -13.37
CA VAL A 96 8.86 17.56 -12.53
C VAL A 96 9.41 17.79 -11.15
N ASP A 97 8.58 17.58 -10.14
CA ASP A 97 8.93 17.68 -8.73
C ASP A 97 8.80 16.30 -8.08
N SER A 98 9.82 15.90 -7.33
CA SER A 98 9.72 14.79 -6.39
C SER A 98 8.92 15.25 -5.19
N ILE A 99 7.93 14.46 -4.79
CA ILE A 99 7.12 14.72 -3.59
C ILE A 99 7.36 13.61 -2.58
N PHE A 100 7.46 13.97 -1.30
CA PHE A 100 7.71 13.01 -0.23
C PHE A 100 7.03 13.42 1.07
N LEU A 101 6.53 12.43 1.80
CA LEU A 101 5.95 12.64 3.12
C LEU A 101 7.03 13.04 4.11
N GLN A 102 6.80 14.12 4.86
CA GLN A 102 7.65 14.48 5.98
C GLN A 102 7.17 13.75 7.24
N GLY A 103 7.56 12.49 7.37
CA GLY A 103 7.19 11.62 8.47
C GLY A 103 6.88 10.20 8.02
N GLN A 104 6.14 9.47 8.85
CA GLN A 104 5.73 8.10 8.57
C GLN A 104 4.27 7.87 8.98
N PHE A 105 3.61 6.97 8.25
CA PHE A 105 2.26 6.52 8.59
C PHE A 105 2.28 5.57 9.79
N THR A 106 1.33 5.76 10.70
CA THR A 106 1.03 4.80 11.76
C THR A 106 0.28 3.58 11.21
N GLU A 107 0.31 2.47 11.93
CA GLU A 107 -0.44 1.25 11.59
C GLU A 107 -1.92 1.51 11.27
N GLU A 108 -2.55 2.36 12.07
CA GLU A 108 -3.96 2.74 11.89
C GLU A 108 -4.17 3.49 10.56
N GLN A 109 -3.24 4.38 10.20
CA GLN A 109 -3.30 5.17 8.96
C GLN A 109 -3.04 4.32 7.72
N LEU A 110 -2.28 3.23 7.83
CA LEU A 110 -2.05 2.29 6.72
C LEU A 110 -3.35 1.62 6.25
N GLN A 111 -4.33 1.48 7.14
CA GLN A 111 -5.59 0.79 6.88
C GLN A 111 -6.69 1.70 6.31
N ARG A 112 -6.37 2.97 6.05
CA ARG A 112 -7.33 4.00 5.62
C ARG A 112 -6.94 4.59 4.27
N THR A 113 -7.94 5.02 3.53
CA THR A 113 -7.73 5.82 2.33
C THR A 113 -7.31 7.23 2.73
N ARG A 114 -6.39 7.77 1.94
CA ARG A 114 -5.72 9.04 2.22
C ARG A 114 -5.75 9.89 0.97
N VAL A 115 -5.59 11.19 1.13
CA VAL A 115 -5.51 12.13 0.03
C VAL A 115 -4.28 13.00 0.21
N LEU A 116 -3.44 13.03 -0.81
CA LEU A 116 -2.46 14.08 -0.99
C LEU A 116 -3.18 15.32 -1.51
N ALA A 117 -2.97 16.47 -0.88
CA ALA A 117 -3.37 17.77 -1.39
C ALA A 117 -2.13 18.67 -1.51
N MET A 118 -1.80 19.04 -2.74
CA MET A 118 -0.70 19.94 -3.07
C MET A 118 -1.26 21.33 -3.35
N ASN A 119 -0.69 22.35 -2.69
CA ASN A 119 -0.96 23.74 -3.01
C ASN A 119 -0.01 24.15 -4.12
N CYS A 120 -0.59 24.60 -5.23
CA CYS A 120 0.12 25.00 -6.40
C CYS A 120 -0.29 26.40 -6.86
N GLU A 121 0.62 27.09 -7.55
CA GLU A 121 0.43 28.42 -8.08
C GLU A 121 0.84 28.42 -9.56
N SER A 122 0.02 29.02 -10.42
CA SER A 122 0.41 29.23 -11.82
C SER A 122 1.42 30.34 -11.96
N ALA A 123 2.10 30.40 -13.10
CA ALA A 123 2.97 31.54 -13.44
C ALA A 123 2.29 32.93 -13.31
N ASN A 124 0.95 32.99 -13.40
CA ASN A 124 0.16 34.22 -13.29
C ASN A 124 -0.35 34.50 -11.85
N GLY A 125 0.00 33.66 -10.88
CA GLY A 125 -0.39 33.82 -9.47
C GLY A 125 -1.72 33.17 -9.08
N GLU A 126 -2.38 32.46 -10.00
CA GLU A 126 -3.62 31.73 -9.70
C GLU A 126 -3.34 30.51 -8.81
N GLN A 127 -4.16 30.32 -7.77
CA GLN A 127 -3.93 29.32 -6.72
C GLN A 127 -4.77 28.06 -6.96
N PHE A 128 -4.15 26.89 -6.85
CA PHE A 128 -4.76 25.59 -7.04
C PHE A 128 -4.49 24.65 -5.86
N VAL A 129 -5.47 23.83 -5.49
CA VAL A 129 -5.27 22.66 -4.62
C VAL A 129 -5.45 21.41 -5.45
N VAL A 130 -4.35 20.74 -5.79
CA VAL A 130 -4.36 19.51 -6.61
C VAL A 130 -4.40 18.30 -5.70
N LYS A 131 -5.41 17.44 -5.87
CA LYS A 131 -5.62 16.25 -5.05
C LYS A 131 -5.23 14.97 -5.75
N HIS A 132 -4.61 14.05 -5.02
CA HIS A 132 -4.29 12.68 -5.47
C HIS A 132 -4.72 11.68 -4.40
N LYS A 133 -5.49 10.66 -4.79
CA LYS A 133 -6.03 9.65 -3.88
C LYS A 133 -5.03 8.52 -3.66
N ILE A 134 -4.79 8.19 -2.40
CA ILE A 134 -3.88 7.13 -1.97
C ILE A 134 -4.74 6.01 -1.34
N PRO A 135 -4.70 4.76 -1.84
CA PRO A 135 -5.49 3.68 -1.26
C PRO A 135 -5.04 3.34 0.17
N ALA A 136 -5.89 2.58 0.88
CA ALA A 136 -5.45 1.79 2.02
C ALA A 136 -4.53 0.67 1.54
N LEU A 137 -3.72 0.08 2.44
CA LEU A 137 -2.99 -1.14 2.10
C LEU A 137 -3.93 -2.29 1.73
N PRO A 138 -3.47 -3.24 0.90
CA PRO A 138 -4.23 -4.45 0.62
C PRO A 138 -4.62 -5.18 1.91
N LYS A 139 -5.86 -5.67 1.98
CA LYS A 139 -6.35 -6.49 3.09
C LYS A 139 -6.42 -7.93 2.65
N ILE A 140 -5.81 -8.81 3.42
CA ILE A 140 -5.78 -10.26 3.19
C ILE A 140 -6.44 -10.93 4.39
N THR A 141 -7.56 -11.60 4.17
CA THR A 141 -8.17 -12.54 5.11
C THR A 141 -7.90 -13.94 4.60
N TRP A 142 -7.37 -14.80 5.46
CA TRP A 142 -6.88 -16.11 5.07
C TRP A 142 -7.29 -17.17 6.08
N ASP A 143 -8.10 -18.11 5.61
CA ASP A 143 -8.39 -19.35 6.33
C ASP A 143 -7.65 -20.48 5.62
N ALA A 144 -6.88 -21.26 6.37
CA ALA A 144 -6.07 -22.33 5.82
C ALA A 144 -5.93 -23.51 6.76
N GLN A 145 -5.87 -24.70 6.19
CA GLN A 145 -5.66 -25.96 6.89
C GLN A 145 -4.60 -26.80 6.16
N LEU A 146 -3.83 -27.54 6.95
CA LEU A 146 -2.79 -28.44 6.48
C LEU A 146 -2.99 -29.81 7.13
N VAL A 147 -2.99 -30.86 6.31
CA VAL A 147 -3.15 -32.26 6.76
C VAL A 147 -2.05 -33.11 6.14
N GLY A 148 -1.46 -34.02 6.91
CA GLY A 148 -0.54 -35.03 6.38
C GLY A 148 -1.28 -36.13 5.65
N VAL A 149 -0.92 -36.40 4.39
CA VAL A 149 -1.60 -37.43 3.56
C VAL A 149 -0.64 -38.43 2.91
N GLY A 150 0.65 -38.09 2.80
CA GLY A 150 1.70 -39.01 2.36
C GLY A 150 2.14 -39.97 3.47
N ALA A 151 3.07 -40.86 3.16
CA ALA A 151 3.67 -41.72 4.19
C ALA A 151 4.38 -40.85 5.24
N TRP A 152 4.15 -41.17 6.52
CA TRP A 152 4.93 -40.63 7.61
C TRP A 152 6.33 -41.24 7.59
N ARG A 153 7.35 -40.39 7.68
CA ARG A 153 8.76 -40.76 7.73
C ARG A 153 9.35 -40.29 9.04
N THR A 154 10.08 -41.17 9.70
CA THR A 154 10.93 -40.83 10.83
C THR A 154 12.39 -40.85 10.38
N PRO A 155 13.27 -40.04 10.98
CA PRO A 155 14.70 -40.17 10.72
C PRO A 155 15.15 -41.60 11.00
N ASP A 156 15.92 -42.17 10.08
CA ASP A 156 16.46 -43.51 10.23
C ASP A 156 17.56 -43.51 11.30
N CYS A 157 17.27 -44.18 12.42
CA CYS A 157 18.19 -44.34 13.54
C CYS A 157 19.04 -45.61 13.46
N SER A 158 18.99 -46.36 12.35
CA SER A 158 19.60 -47.70 12.22
C SER A 158 20.95 -47.71 11.46
N GLY A 159 21.38 -46.57 10.90
CA GLY A 159 22.65 -46.44 10.17
C GLY A 159 23.83 -45.91 11.01
N PRO A 160 25.08 -46.05 10.52
CA PRO A 160 26.28 -45.54 11.20
C PRO A 160 26.38 -44.00 11.25
N ALA A 161 25.55 -43.28 10.47
CA ALA A 161 25.41 -41.83 10.53
C ALA A 161 24.39 -41.45 11.62
N GLN A 162 24.89 -40.93 12.73
CA GLN A 162 24.13 -40.52 13.92
C GLN A 162 23.27 -39.26 13.68
N HIS A 163 22.30 -39.31 12.77
CA HIS A 163 21.25 -38.29 12.65
C HIS A 163 19.99 -38.66 13.46
N CYS A 164 20.19 -39.39 14.56
CA CYS A 164 19.16 -39.68 15.55
C CYS A 164 18.84 -38.39 16.33
N GLY A 165 17.57 -37.99 16.35
CA GLY A 165 17.10 -36.83 17.12
C GLY A 165 16.16 -35.89 16.36
N GLY A 166 15.77 -36.24 15.12
CA GLY A 166 14.79 -35.46 14.40
C GLY A 166 13.34 -35.89 14.59
N ALA A 167 12.41 -34.93 14.70
CA ALA A 167 10.99 -35.17 14.43
C ALA A 167 10.78 -35.60 12.96
N GLY A 168 9.78 -36.44 12.75
CA GLY A 168 9.42 -36.97 11.44
C GLY A 168 8.79 -35.93 10.51
N TRP A 169 8.44 -36.37 9.31
CA TRP A 169 7.78 -35.55 8.29
C TRP A 169 6.82 -36.40 7.46
N TYR A 170 5.90 -35.74 6.77
CA TYR A 170 5.06 -36.37 5.75
C TYR A 170 5.70 -36.18 4.38
N GLU A 171 5.77 -37.24 3.55
CA GLU A 171 6.21 -37.11 2.15
C GLU A 171 5.29 -36.18 1.33
N GLN A 172 4.02 -36.11 1.73
CA GLN A 172 3.01 -35.24 1.11
C GLN A 172 2.07 -34.66 2.16
N VAL A 173 1.74 -33.39 1.96
CA VAL A 173 0.74 -32.66 2.73
C VAL A 173 -0.37 -32.18 1.82
N SER A 174 -1.60 -32.26 2.30
CA SER A 174 -2.80 -31.72 1.67
C SER A 174 -3.10 -30.35 2.27
N TYR A 175 -3.33 -29.37 1.42
CA TYR A 175 -3.55 -27.99 1.79
C TYR A 175 -4.88 -27.48 1.26
N THR A 176 -5.71 -26.97 2.17
CA THR A 176 -7.00 -26.34 1.85
C THR A 176 -6.96 -24.90 2.31
N SER A 177 -7.41 -23.98 1.46
CA SER A 177 -7.33 -22.56 1.73
C SER A 177 -8.48 -21.78 1.12
N SER A 178 -8.91 -20.75 1.83
CA SER A 178 -9.84 -19.70 1.39
C SER A 178 -9.18 -18.33 1.65
N LEU A 179 -8.93 -17.58 0.58
CA LEU A 179 -8.31 -16.26 0.59
C LEU A 179 -9.33 -15.22 0.13
N HIS A 180 -9.58 -14.21 0.95
CA HIS A 180 -10.28 -13.00 0.54
C HIS A 180 -9.30 -11.83 0.51
N ILE A 181 -9.16 -11.20 -0.65
CA ILE A 181 -8.19 -10.12 -0.88
C ILE A 181 -8.91 -8.89 -1.38
N ASN A 182 -8.67 -7.75 -0.72
CA ASN A 182 -9.09 -6.44 -1.16
C ASN A 182 -7.87 -5.53 -1.34
N ASN A 183 -7.49 -5.25 -2.58
CA ASN A 183 -6.38 -4.36 -2.92
C ASN A 183 -6.73 -2.87 -2.81
N GLY A 184 -8.01 -2.51 -2.63
CA GLY A 184 -8.47 -1.12 -2.58
C GLY A 184 -8.35 -0.34 -3.90
N THR A 185 -7.78 -0.96 -4.95
CA THR A 185 -7.61 -0.41 -6.28
C THR A 185 -7.48 -1.53 -7.31
N LYS A 186 -7.77 -1.24 -8.58
CA LYS A 186 -7.57 -2.19 -9.68
C LYS A 186 -6.11 -2.32 -10.09
N ASP A 187 -5.24 -1.39 -9.71
CA ASP A 187 -3.80 -1.43 -9.98
C ASP A 187 -3.02 -2.26 -8.93
N GLY A 188 -3.67 -3.30 -8.41
CA GLY A 188 -3.12 -4.22 -7.42
C GLY A 188 -2.59 -5.50 -8.06
N TYR A 189 -1.64 -6.14 -7.39
CA TYR A 189 -1.09 -7.44 -7.78
C TYR A 189 -0.81 -8.26 -6.53
N CYS A 190 -0.93 -9.58 -6.62
CA CYS A 190 -0.57 -10.48 -5.53
C CYS A 190 0.27 -11.65 -6.03
N THR A 191 1.16 -12.14 -5.16
CA THR A 191 2.01 -13.33 -5.34
C THR A 191 1.86 -14.27 -4.16
N ALA A 192 2.11 -15.56 -4.38
CA ALA A 192 2.09 -16.55 -3.32
C ALA A 192 3.23 -17.56 -3.44
N THR A 193 3.83 -17.91 -2.30
CA THR A 193 4.90 -18.91 -2.19
C THR A 193 4.60 -19.94 -1.10
N ALA A 194 5.14 -21.15 -1.27
CA ALA A 194 4.92 -22.33 -0.44
C ALA A 194 6.25 -22.97 -0.04
N GLY A 195 6.34 -23.55 1.16
CA GLY A 195 7.54 -24.23 1.66
C GLY A 195 8.79 -23.33 1.63
N GLU A 196 9.92 -23.90 1.20
CA GLU A 196 11.20 -23.19 1.01
C GLU A 196 11.29 -22.47 -0.35
N GLY A 197 10.23 -21.79 -0.77
CA GLY A 197 10.21 -21.02 -2.02
C GLY A 197 9.65 -21.78 -3.23
N SER A 198 8.92 -22.87 -2.99
CA SER A 198 8.09 -23.50 -4.01
C SER A 198 6.89 -22.62 -4.37
N TYR A 199 6.33 -22.89 -5.55
CA TYR A 199 5.13 -22.24 -6.04
C TYR A 199 3.90 -22.59 -5.18
N SER A 200 3.15 -21.56 -4.73
CA SER A 200 1.87 -21.76 -4.04
C SER A 200 0.70 -21.75 -5.01
N LYS A 201 -0.18 -22.75 -4.89
CA LYS A 201 -1.34 -22.94 -5.76
C LYS A 201 -2.58 -22.14 -5.34
N VAL A 202 -2.49 -21.31 -4.31
CA VAL A 202 -3.65 -20.65 -3.69
C VAL A 202 -4.44 -19.73 -4.61
N PHE A 203 -3.86 -19.22 -5.69
CA PHE A 203 -4.60 -18.48 -6.72
C PHE A 203 -5.11 -19.40 -7.83
N ASN A 204 -5.90 -20.42 -7.48
CA ASN A 204 -6.50 -21.36 -8.43
C ASN A 204 -5.48 -22.03 -9.37
N GLY A 205 -4.28 -22.36 -8.87
CA GLY A 205 -3.25 -22.94 -9.73
C GLY A 205 -2.34 -21.92 -10.43
N TYR A 206 -2.37 -20.64 -10.05
CA TYR A 206 -1.41 -19.62 -10.50
C TYR A 206 -0.56 -19.09 -9.34
N ASP A 207 0.66 -18.65 -9.65
CA ASP A 207 1.63 -18.11 -8.68
C ASP A 207 1.30 -16.68 -8.27
N SER A 208 0.48 -16.04 -9.09
CA SER A 208 0.15 -14.65 -8.98
C SER A 208 -1.16 -14.30 -9.66
N THR A 209 -1.70 -13.14 -9.30
CA THR A 209 -2.94 -12.61 -9.87
C THR A 209 -2.85 -11.09 -10.00
N PRO A 210 -2.77 -10.56 -11.24
CA PRO A 210 -2.71 -9.12 -11.48
C PRO A 210 -4.08 -8.47 -11.64
N LEU A 211 -4.09 -7.14 -11.45
CA LEU A 211 -5.11 -6.21 -11.89
C LEU A 211 -6.53 -6.48 -11.35
N PHE A 212 -6.70 -6.46 -10.04
CA PHE A 212 -8.02 -6.64 -9.42
C PHE A 212 -8.20 -5.80 -8.17
N HIS A 213 -9.44 -5.34 -7.95
CA HIS A 213 -9.82 -4.60 -6.76
C HIS A 213 -10.10 -5.51 -5.57
N THR A 214 -10.99 -6.48 -5.72
CA THR A 214 -11.33 -7.46 -4.69
C THR A 214 -11.57 -8.79 -5.35
N ASN A 215 -11.06 -9.87 -4.75
CA ASN A 215 -11.34 -11.21 -5.23
C ASN A 215 -11.27 -12.24 -4.09
N HIS A 216 -11.84 -13.41 -4.36
CA HIS A 216 -11.79 -14.58 -3.51
C HIS A 216 -11.14 -15.74 -4.27
N TYR A 217 -10.22 -16.42 -3.61
CA TYR A 217 -9.56 -17.61 -4.15
C TYR A 217 -9.72 -18.74 -3.15
N ALA A 218 -10.05 -19.93 -3.64
CA ALA A 218 -10.19 -21.09 -2.79
C ALA A 218 -9.59 -22.31 -3.48
N VAL A 219 -8.86 -23.09 -2.71
CA VAL A 219 -8.30 -24.36 -3.13
C VAL A 219 -8.62 -25.41 -2.08
N ASN A 220 -9.00 -26.60 -2.54
CA ASN A 220 -9.30 -27.73 -1.67
C ASN A 220 -8.35 -28.87 -2.00
N ASP A 221 -7.80 -29.49 -0.96
CA ASP A 221 -7.02 -30.71 -1.03
C ASP A 221 -5.84 -30.68 -2.00
N VAL A 222 -5.16 -29.53 -2.06
CA VAL A 222 -3.99 -29.37 -2.92
C VAL A 222 -2.79 -30.07 -2.32
N LEU A 223 -2.21 -30.98 -3.09
CA LEU A 223 -1.04 -31.74 -2.67
C LEU A 223 0.27 -30.97 -2.91
N TYR A 224 1.11 -31.00 -1.88
CA TYR A 224 2.51 -30.57 -1.90
C TYR A 224 3.39 -31.71 -1.42
N ASN A 225 4.48 -31.97 -2.15
CA ASN A 225 5.54 -32.81 -1.62
C ASN A 225 6.25 -32.04 -0.50
N SER A 226 6.51 -32.71 0.62
CA SER A 226 7.23 -32.13 1.74
C SER A 226 8.27 -33.13 2.25
N ASN A 227 9.39 -32.61 2.69
CA ASN A 227 10.39 -33.32 3.48
C ASN A 227 10.82 -32.49 4.71
N ALA A 228 10.05 -31.44 4.99
CA ALA A 228 10.34 -30.46 6.02
C ALA A 228 9.38 -30.63 7.19
N ARG A 229 9.86 -30.28 8.39
CA ARG A 229 9.02 -30.17 9.58
C ARG A 229 8.15 -28.93 9.60
N THR A 230 8.51 -27.95 8.79
CA THR A 230 7.74 -26.73 8.69
C THR A 230 7.20 -26.61 7.27
N PHE A 231 5.94 -26.21 7.18
CA PHE A 231 5.33 -25.82 5.93
C PHE A 231 5.02 -24.34 6.05
N ARG A 232 5.53 -23.53 5.11
CA ARG A 232 5.29 -22.09 5.09
C ARG A 232 4.41 -21.76 3.91
N GLN A 233 3.46 -20.86 4.08
CA GLN A 233 2.74 -20.23 2.99
C GLN A 233 2.79 -18.72 3.18
N THR A 234 3.10 -18.01 2.12
CA THR A 234 3.18 -16.54 2.12
C THR A 234 2.33 -16.02 0.97
N VAL A 235 1.45 -15.07 1.26
CA VAL A 235 0.70 -14.31 0.25
C VAL A 235 1.08 -12.84 0.40
N SER A 236 1.60 -12.24 -0.66
CA SER A 236 2.02 -10.84 -0.69
C SER A 236 1.23 -10.10 -1.76
N CYS A 237 0.48 -9.08 -1.34
CA CYS A 237 -0.30 -8.21 -2.20
C CYS A 237 0.23 -6.78 -2.15
N ASN A 238 0.38 -6.14 -3.30
CA ASN A 238 0.85 -4.78 -3.42
C ASN A 238 -0.17 -3.91 -4.15
N ASN A 239 -0.18 -2.63 -3.78
CA ASN A 239 -0.87 -1.57 -4.49
C ASN A 239 0.00 -0.28 -4.43
N PRO A 240 -0.47 0.88 -4.94
CA PRO A 240 0.29 2.13 -4.87
C PRO A 240 0.64 2.60 -3.45
N ALA A 241 -0.08 2.14 -2.43
CA ALA A 241 0.16 2.53 -1.04
C ALA A 241 1.20 1.66 -0.31
N GLY A 242 1.63 0.54 -0.89
CA GLY A 242 2.61 -0.37 -0.30
C GLY A 242 2.21 -1.84 -0.43
N THR A 243 2.82 -2.70 0.39
CA THR A 243 2.64 -4.15 0.34
C THR A 243 2.11 -4.70 1.67
N THR A 244 1.11 -5.56 1.60
CA THR A 244 0.66 -6.40 2.71
C THR A 244 1.08 -7.84 2.46
N GLU A 245 1.76 -8.45 3.41
CA GLU A 245 2.16 -9.85 3.38
C GLU A 245 1.48 -10.59 4.53
N ARG A 246 0.77 -11.67 4.23
CA ARG A 246 0.24 -12.61 5.22
C ARG A 246 1.08 -13.88 5.17
N VAL A 247 1.54 -14.34 6.33
CA VAL A 247 2.39 -15.53 6.47
C VAL A 247 1.72 -16.51 7.41
N THR A 248 1.63 -17.76 6.96
CA THR A 248 1.21 -18.89 7.77
C THR A 248 2.34 -19.93 7.82
N ILE A 249 2.64 -20.45 9.01
CA ILE A 249 3.63 -21.52 9.19
C ILE A 249 3.01 -22.62 10.04
N TRP A 250 3.02 -23.83 9.50
CA TRP A 250 2.65 -25.04 10.23
C TRP A 250 3.90 -25.77 10.66
N GLU A 251 3.91 -26.24 11.91
CA GLU A 251 4.91 -27.15 12.45
C GLU A 251 4.33 -28.56 12.52
N ILE A 252 5.10 -29.52 12.01
CA ILE A 252 4.83 -30.95 12.03
C ILE A 252 5.67 -31.53 13.17
N SER A 253 5.04 -31.74 14.32
CA SER A 253 5.68 -32.24 15.53
C SER A 253 5.57 -33.77 15.67
N GLY A 254 4.64 -34.40 14.97
CA GLY A 254 4.41 -35.84 15.02
C GLY A 254 3.42 -36.33 13.97
N GLU A 255 3.21 -37.66 13.93
CA GLU A 255 2.21 -38.26 13.07
C GLU A 255 0.81 -37.80 13.53
N ASN A 256 0.10 -37.12 12.64
CA ASN A 256 -1.17 -36.44 12.85
C ASN A 256 -1.11 -35.23 13.80
N ASP A 257 0.09 -34.71 14.06
CA ASP A 257 0.30 -33.54 14.90
C ASP A 257 0.92 -32.41 14.06
N ILE A 258 0.02 -31.62 13.47
CA ILE A 258 0.34 -30.46 12.62
C ILE A 258 -0.33 -29.24 13.24
N ASN A 259 0.47 -28.27 13.68
CA ASN A 259 0.00 -27.09 14.39
C ASN A 259 0.34 -25.82 13.61
N LEU A 260 -0.64 -24.92 13.47
CA LEU A 260 -0.38 -23.56 12.96
C LEU A 260 0.34 -22.78 14.06
N VAL A 261 1.64 -22.53 13.88
CA VAL A 261 2.50 -21.86 14.87
C VAL A 261 2.71 -20.38 14.58
N VAL A 262 2.50 -19.97 13.34
CA VAL A 262 2.58 -18.57 12.92
C VAL A 262 1.40 -18.26 12.00
N ASP A 263 0.69 -17.18 12.31
CA ASP A 263 -0.32 -16.56 11.45
C ASP A 263 -0.33 -15.05 11.69
N HIS A 264 0.41 -14.32 10.86
CA HIS A 264 0.61 -12.88 11.07
C HIS A 264 0.62 -12.09 9.76
N THR A 265 0.35 -10.80 9.88
CA THR A 265 0.41 -9.83 8.79
C THR A 265 1.61 -8.92 8.97
N ASN A 266 2.35 -8.71 7.89
CA ASN A 266 3.44 -7.74 7.77
C ASN A 266 3.03 -6.64 6.79
N TYR A 267 3.33 -5.39 7.12
CA TYR A 267 3.22 -4.26 6.18
C TYR A 267 4.61 -3.81 5.76
N LYS A 268 4.84 -3.78 4.44
CA LYS A 268 6.12 -3.43 3.81
C LYS A 268 5.96 -2.16 3.00
#